data_AF-G1KWX1-F1
#
_entry.id   AF-G1KWX1-F1
#
_cell.length_a   1.000
_cell.length_b   1.000
_cell.length_c   1.000
_cell.angle_alpha   90.00
_cell.angle_beta   90.00
_cell.angle_gamma   90.00
#
_symmetry.space_group_name_H-M   'P 1'
#
loop_
_entity.id
_entity.type
_entity.pdbx_description
1 polymer ?
#
loop_
_entity_poly.entity_id
_entity_poly.type
_entity_poly.pdbx_seq_one_letter_code
_entity_poly.pdbx_strand_id
1 'polypeptide(L)'
;MEEAPDSNPEIAEEIAAPEPVAPEDEDVQPSSAKDAQPEPEDLVPPESMEPSLGPQEEETALATREGSGGSDRSRFRGTTRLGAEPSSRRMSKFRRSTSGLQSLQETLKEKQARFKEAREGRRMKINSAYKYIFEILSEKLGLDIVTIEELILDGPTLEPFDSFFAKDGARTLKLIYQEGDAPGVECGRTIPGVLKGTKMMKLYVDESPEKFKGICLFFVRARNDIAVNIKTIHEDIYFSLLDGSEGLLPGIKNVISTVFLPAVRATSNWGALNQTKQGDIEKQSFNETLNRFLAFLDGARVSIEGTVELKQIDYIDFSKLQTFEEVTAAAGNPEMVKQLEDVLMIWYKQIEQVLIESEQMRKEADDSGPLTELEHWKRMSAKFNYIIEQIKGPNCKAVINVLNVSRSKIIKLWRELDARITDKANESKDNVRYLYTLEKVCQPLYNYDLVSMAHGIQNLINAIRMIHSVSRYYNTSERMTSLFIKVTNQMVTACKAYITDGGFSRVWEQDTPTVLKKIQVGMKHIILPLSQLASTVCSSSS
;
A
#
# COMPACT_ATOMS: atom_id res chain seq x y z
N MET A 1 85.71 -37.39 -25.80
CA MET A 1 84.55 -37.36 -26.69
C MET A 1 83.64 -36.23 -26.22
N GLU A 2 84.04 -34.97 -26.39
CA GLU A 2 84.32 -34.26 -27.68
C GLU A 2 83.03 -34.13 -28.49
N GLU A 3 82.68 -32.98 -29.08
CA GLU A 3 83.36 -31.67 -29.13
C GLU A 3 82.32 -30.58 -29.44
N ALA A 4 82.66 -29.31 -29.22
CA ALA A 4 82.04 -28.16 -29.89
C ALA A 4 83.01 -27.64 -30.97
N PRO A 5 82.50 -27.09 -32.08
CA PRO A 5 82.58 -25.63 -32.28
C PRO A 5 81.37 -25.09 -33.09
N ASP A 6 81.25 -23.83 -33.53
CA ASP A 6 81.59 -22.48 -33.02
C ASP A 6 81.11 -21.48 -34.11
N SER A 7 80.61 -20.29 -33.73
CA SER A 7 80.70 -19.00 -34.48
C SER A 7 79.76 -17.90 -33.94
N ASN A 8 80.36 -16.81 -33.43
CA ASN A 8 79.79 -15.47 -33.18
C ASN A 8 80.08 -14.55 -34.41
N PRO A 9 79.78 -13.22 -34.50
CA PRO A 9 79.39 -12.19 -33.50
C PRO A 9 78.12 -11.35 -33.93
N GLU A 10 77.77 -10.11 -33.53
CA GLU A 10 78.45 -9.02 -32.79
C GLU A 10 77.48 -8.00 -32.10
N ILE A 11 77.65 -7.80 -30.78
CA ILE A 11 77.75 -6.54 -29.97
C ILE A 11 76.93 -5.25 -30.32
N ALA A 12 76.13 -4.79 -29.32
CA ALA A 12 75.74 -3.40 -28.92
C ALA A 12 75.04 -2.46 -29.95
N GLU A 13 74.40 -1.30 -29.61
CA GLU A 13 74.34 -0.49 -28.38
C GLU A 13 73.01 0.35 -28.27
N GLU A 14 73.02 1.48 -27.54
CA GLU A 14 71.92 2.21 -26.89
C GLU A 14 70.94 3.10 -27.73
N ILE A 15 69.74 3.30 -27.13
CA ILE A 15 68.97 4.56 -26.90
C ILE A 15 69.05 5.72 -27.93
N ALA A 16 67.88 6.16 -28.44
CA ALA A 16 67.38 7.55 -28.35
C ALA A 16 66.05 7.77 -29.13
N ALA A 17 65.27 8.77 -28.71
CA ALA A 17 64.06 9.24 -29.39
C ALA A 17 64.32 10.51 -30.24
N PRO A 18 63.39 10.88 -31.14
CA PRO A 18 63.26 12.26 -31.60
C PRO A 18 61.85 12.87 -31.36
N GLU A 19 61.82 14.07 -30.78
CA GLU A 19 60.78 15.09 -31.02
C GLU A 19 61.14 15.92 -32.28
N PRO A 20 60.51 17.08 -32.56
CA PRO A 20 59.14 17.25 -33.07
C PRO A 20 59.14 18.00 -34.43
N VAL A 21 57.98 18.17 -35.07
CA VAL A 21 57.83 19.11 -36.20
C VAL A 21 56.52 19.90 -36.10
N ALA A 22 56.64 21.22 -36.25
CA ALA A 22 55.63 22.25 -36.52
C ALA A 22 56.26 23.21 -37.57
N PRO A 23 55.62 24.29 -38.05
CA PRO A 23 54.24 24.77 -37.88
C PRO A 23 53.54 25.05 -39.23
N GLU A 24 52.38 25.71 -39.23
CA GLU A 24 52.12 26.87 -40.11
C GLU A 24 50.95 27.71 -39.56
N ASP A 25 51.13 29.02 -39.50
CA ASP A 25 50.19 30.02 -38.99
C ASP A 25 49.31 30.60 -40.11
N GLU A 26 48.11 31.10 -39.77
CA GLU A 26 47.66 32.38 -40.34
C GLU A 26 46.66 33.11 -39.41
N ASP A 27 46.72 34.45 -39.45
CA ASP A 27 46.14 35.39 -38.49
C ASP A 27 44.59 35.55 -38.55
N VAL A 28 44.02 36.10 -37.46
CA VAL A 28 43.41 37.46 -37.41
C VAL A 28 42.48 37.63 -36.18
N GLN A 29 42.75 38.67 -35.41
CA GLN A 29 41.84 39.31 -34.43
C GLN A 29 41.53 40.76 -34.89
N PRO A 30 40.62 41.53 -34.25
CA PRO A 30 39.34 41.19 -33.61
C PRO A 30 38.19 42.15 -34.03
N SER A 31 36.93 41.91 -33.65
CA SER A 31 35.93 42.99 -33.53
C SER A 31 34.76 42.67 -32.58
N SER A 32 34.03 43.70 -32.16
CA SER A 32 33.07 43.72 -31.06
C SER A 32 31.59 43.73 -31.51
N ALA A 33 30.68 43.18 -30.68
CA ALA A 33 29.50 43.88 -30.13
C ALA A 33 28.46 42.96 -29.44
N LYS A 34 28.13 43.32 -28.19
CA LYS A 34 26.79 43.42 -27.54
C LYS A 34 25.66 42.39 -27.73
N ASP A 35 25.03 42.13 -26.56
CA ASP A 35 23.59 41.91 -26.29
C ASP A 35 22.86 40.69 -26.90
N ALA A 36 22.64 39.65 -26.08
CA ALA A 36 21.30 39.25 -25.58
C ALA A 36 21.35 37.92 -24.80
N GLN A 37 20.83 37.90 -23.56
CA GLN A 37 20.43 36.65 -22.88
C GLN A 37 18.97 36.33 -23.21
N PRO A 38 18.61 35.04 -23.38
CA PRO A 38 17.31 34.52 -22.99
C PRO A 38 17.40 33.86 -21.60
N GLU A 39 16.47 34.17 -20.70
CA GLU A 39 16.29 33.41 -19.45
C GLU A 39 15.66 32.03 -19.73
N PRO A 40 15.94 31.00 -18.92
CA PRO A 40 15.28 29.70 -19.03
C PRO A 40 13.89 29.72 -18.37
N GLU A 41 12.88 29.21 -19.08
CA GLU A 41 11.50 29.08 -18.58
C GLU A 41 11.38 28.07 -17.43
N ASP A 42 10.50 28.36 -16.46
CA ASP A 42 10.23 27.52 -15.29
C ASP A 42 9.61 26.16 -15.65
N LEU A 43 10.34 25.07 -15.37
CA LEU A 43 9.80 23.70 -15.41
C LEU A 43 9.05 23.37 -14.12
N VAL A 44 7.75 23.66 -14.09
CA VAL A 44 6.82 23.23 -13.04
C VAL A 44 6.65 21.69 -13.07
N PRO A 45 6.90 20.96 -11.97
CA PRO A 45 6.61 19.51 -11.90
C PRO A 45 5.09 19.24 -11.80
N PRO A 46 4.59 18.11 -12.31
CA PRO A 46 3.16 17.79 -12.26
C PRO A 46 2.67 17.54 -10.83
N GLU A 47 1.45 17.97 -10.54
CA GLU A 47 0.80 17.80 -9.24
C GLU A 47 0.58 16.33 -8.85
N SER A 48 0.65 16.10 -7.54
CA SER A 48 0.52 14.80 -6.89
C SER A 48 -0.93 14.30 -6.82
N MET A 49 -1.16 13.04 -7.17
CA MET A 49 -2.31 12.30 -6.64
C MET A 49 -2.04 11.89 -5.19
N GLU A 50 -2.67 12.59 -4.24
CA GLU A 50 -2.85 12.09 -2.87
C GLU A 50 -4.21 11.37 -2.73
N PRO A 51 -4.30 10.25 -2.01
CA PRO A 51 -5.58 9.65 -1.62
C PRO A 51 -6.04 10.25 -0.28
N SER A 52 -7.05 11.12 -0.31
CA SER A 52 -7.64 11.71 0.89
C SER A 52 -8.74 10.81 1.51
N LEU A 53 -8.78 10.77 2.84
CA LEU A 53 -9.85 10.15 3.64
C LEU A 53 -10.35 11.18 4.67
N GLY A 54 -11.66 11.43 4.68
CA GLY A 54 -12.30 12.30 5.68
C GLY A 54 -13.61 12.92 5.15
N PRO A 55 -14.76 12.72 5.82
CA PRO A 55 -16.04 13.24 5.34
C PRO A 55 -16.25 14.70 5.73
N GLN A 56 -16.94 15.45 4.87
CA GLN A 56 -17.53 16.75 5.23
C GLN A 56 -19.05 16.61 5.33
N GLU A 57 -19.59 17.09 6.45
CA GLU A 57 -21.02 17.28 6.68
C GLU A 57 -21.48 18.56 5.95
N GLU A 58 -22.63 18.54 5.29
CA GLU A 58 -23.30 19.77 4.86
C GLU A 58 -24.81 19.67 5.07
N GLU A 59 -25.38 20.64 5.79
CA GLU A 59 -26.79 20.70 6.18
C GLU A 59 -27.51 21.85 5.47
N THR A 60 -28.49 21.52 4.64
CA THR A 60 -29.63 22.37 4.17
C THR A 60 -29.38 23.73 3.51
N ALA A 61 -29.90 23.87 2.28
CA ALA A 61 -30.66 25.06 1.86
C ALA A 61 -31.66 24.71 0.74
N LEU A 62 -32.84 25.36 0.73
CA LEU A 62 -33.95 25.04 -0.18
C LEU A 62 -34.53 26.31 -0.82
N ALA A 63 -34.48 26.42 -2.16
CA ALA A 63 -35.23 27.44 -2.92
C ALA A 63 -35.33 27.13 -4.44
N THR A 64 -36.55 26.81 -4.91
CA THR A 64 -37.31 27.47 -6.02
C THR A 64 -36.57 28.25 -7.13
N ARG A 65 -36.98 28.28 -8.42
CA ARG A 65 -38.10 27.68 -9.22
C ARG A 65 -37.94 28.11 -10.70
N GLU A 66 -38.53 27.36 -11.66
CA GLU A 66 -39.20 27.77 -12.93
C GLU A 66 -39.15 26.60 -13.95
N GLY A 67 -40.10 26.36 -14.86
CA GLY A 67 -41.38 27.02 -15.15
C GLY A 67 -42.14 26.33 -16.32
N SER A 68 -43.38 26.77 -16.62
CA SER A 68 -44.34 26.24 -17.63
C SER A 68 -44.96 24.85 -17.32
N GLY A 69 -46.25 24.56 -17.57
CA GLY A 69 -47.47 25.30 -17.96
C GLY A 69 -48.66 24.29 -17.92
N GLY A 70 -49.97 24.60 -17.98
CA GLY A 70 -50.76 25.82 -18.14
C GLY A 70 -52.27 25.46 -18.23
N SER A 71 -53.16 26.46 -18.29
CA SER A 71 -54.65 26.37 -18.23
C SER A 71 -55.22 26.03 -16.84
N ASP A 72 -55.94 26.88 -16.10
CA ASP A 72 -56.88 28.01 -16.36
C ASP A 72 -58.33 27.58 -16.62
N ARG A 73 -59.21 27.65 -15.60
CA ARG A 73 -60.15 28.79 -15.47
C ARG A 73 -61.15 28.71 -14.30
N SER A 74 -61.17 29.80 -13.51
CA SER A 74 -62.38 30.50 -13.03
C SER A 74 -63.26 29.84 -11.93
N ARG A 75 -63.95 30.59 -11.04
CA ARG A 75 -63.91 32.03 -10.66
C ARG A 75 -64.71 32.24 -9.36
N PHE A 76 -64.27 33.22 -8.54
CA PHE A 76 -65.03 33.96 -7.50
C PHE A 76 -65.58 33.17 -6.28
N ARG A 77 -65.81 33.71 -5.07
CA ARG A 77 -65.38 34.90 -4.26
C ARG A 77 -66.58 35.23 -3.36
N GLY A 78 -66.43 35.24 -2.03
CA GLY A 78 -67.48 35.77 -1.15
C GLY A 78 -67.44 35.28 0.30
N THR A 79 -66.90 36.11 1.19
CA THR A 79 -66.93 35.93 2.65
C THR A 79 -67.96 36.86 3.31
N THR A 80 -68.84 36.34 4.15
CA THR A 80 -69.62 37.02 5.21
C THR A 80 -70.53 35.97 5.89
N ARG A 81 -71.00 36.04 7.15
CA ARG A 81 -70.59 36.66 8.44
C ARG A 81 -71.75 36.35 9.42
N LEU A 82 -71.46 36.19 10.72
CA LEU A 82 -72.36 36.37 11.88
C LEU A 82 -73.51 35.36 12.16
N GLY A 83 -73.64 34.95 13.44
CA GLY A 83 -74.95 34.99 14.11
C GLY A 83 -75.41 33.79 14.98
N ALA A 84 -75.13 33.85 16.30
CA ALA A 84 -75.92 33.32 17.43
C ALA A 84 -76.21 31.80 17.63
N GLU A 85 -76.05 31.36 18.89
CA GLU A 85 -76.53 30.10 19.49
C GLU A 85 -78.02 30.23 19.97
N PRO A 86 -78.69 29.25 20.65
CA PRO A 86 -78.25 27.91 21.11
C PRO A 86 -79.26 26.74 20.96
N SER A 87 -78.83 25.57 21.47
CA SER A 87 -79.63 24.47 22.08
C SER A 87 -79.68 23.09 21.38
N SER A 88 -78.95 22.15 22.02
CA SER A 88 -79.37 20.78 22.40
C SER A 88 -79.76 19.69 21.37
N ARG A 89 -79.01 18.57 21.46
CA ARG A 89 -79.36 17.18 21.08
C ARG A 89 -79.59 16.84 19.59
N ARG A 90 -78.57 16.22 18.97
CA ARG A 90 -78.71 14.91 18.28
C ARG A 90 -77.36 14.21 18.09
N MET A 91 -77.33 12.90 18.27
CA MET A 91 -76.13 12.07 18.08
C MET A 91 -75.79 11.95 16.59
N SER A 92 -74.57 12.31 16.19
CA SER A 92 -74.08 12.08 14.82
C SER A 92 -73.13 10.88 14.76
N LYS A 93 -73.48 9.90 13.91
CA LYS A 93 -72.62 8.74 13.63
C LYS A 93 -71.55 9.15 12.61
N PHE A 94 -70.36 9.51 13.07
CA PHE A 94 -69.19 9.60 12.19
C PHE A 94 -68.40 8.28 12.22
N ARG A 95 -68.55 7.47 11.17
CA ARG A 95 -67.60 6.38 10.88
C ARG A 95 -66.27 7.03 10.47
N ARG A 96 -65.28 7.07 11.37
CA ARG A 96 -63.89 7.29 10.98
C ARG A 96 -63.30 5.95 10.52
N SER A 97 -62.68 5.96 9.35
CA SER A 97 -61.91 4.83 8.83
C SER A 97 -60.76 4.48 9.78
N THR A 98 -60.69 3.24 10.23
CA THR A 98 -59.59 2.70 11.03
C THR A 98 -58.44 2.28 10.13
N SER A 99 -57.62 3.24 9.69
CA SER A 99 -56.50 2.97 8.78
C SER A 99 -55.32 3.97 8.94
N GLY A 100 -55.12 4.54 10.14
CA GLY A 100 -54.15 5.64 10.31
C GLY A 100 -53.42 5.75 11.65
N LEU A 101 -53.68 4.89 12.64
CA LEU A 101 -53.03 4.93 13.96
C LEU A 101 -52.84 3.50 14.51
N GLN A 102 -51.89 2.75 13.92
CA GLN A 102 -51.55 1.42 14.41
C GLN A 102 -50.05 1.09 14.29
N SER A 103 -49.19 2.10 14.49
CA SER A 103 -47.81 1.85 14.92
C SER A 103 -47.81 1.54 16.42
N LEU A 104 -48.35 0.37 16.79
CA LEU A 104 -48.23 -0.11 18.16
C LEU A 104 -46.77 -0.37 18.49
N GLN A 105 -46.43 -0.15 19.75
CA GLN A 105 -45.17 -0.48 20.36
C GLN A 105 -45.01 -2.02 20.38
N GLU A 106 -44.40 -2.58 19.32
CA GLU A 106 -44.19 -4.03 19.14
C GLU A 106 -43.55 -4.62 20.40
N THR A 107 -44.20 -5.63 21.00
CA THR A 107 -43.66 -6.24 22.21
C THR A 107 -42.37 -7.00 21.89
N LEU A 108 -41.45 -7.06 22.84
CA LEU A 108 -40.19 -7.82 22.69
C LEU A 108 -40.43 -9.29 22.29
N LYS A 109 -41.58 -9.86 22.66
CA LYS A 109 -41.98 -11.23 22.28
C LYS A 109 -42.41 -11.34 20.82
N GLU A 110 -43.21 -10.40 20.32
CA GLU A 110 -43.63 -10.35 18.90
C GLU A 110 -42.42 -10.14 17.99
N LYS A 111 -41.56 -9.18 18.34
CA LYS A 111 -40.30 -8.92 17.62
C LYS A 111 -39.40 -10.16 17.56
N GLN A 112 -39.25 -10.88 18.68
CA GLN A 112 -38.47 -12.12 18.73
C GLN A 112 -39.10 -13.26 17.92
N ALA A 113 -40.44 -13.35 17.89
CA ALA A 113 -41.16 -14.35 17.08
C ALA A 113 -40.98 -14.08 15.58
N ARG A 114 -41.07 -12.82 15.14
CA ARG A 114 -40.83 -12.40 13.77
C ARG A 114 -39.43 -12.75 13.28
N PHE A 115 -38.38 -12.55 14.10
CA PHE A 115 -37.03 -12.95 13.73
C PHE A 115 -36.84 -14.48 13.68
N LYS A 116 -37.52 -15.24 14.54
CA LYS A 116 -37.56 -16.72 14.47
C LYS A 116 -38.18 -17.19 13.16
N GLU A 117 -39.35 -16.64 12.80
CA GLU A 117 -40.02 -16.95 11.53
C GLU A 117 -39.15 -16.59 10.31
N ALA A 118 -38.49 -15.43 10.33
CA ALA A 118 -37.56 -15.03 9.29
C ALA A 118 -36.36 -15.98 9.16
N ARG A 119 -35.79 -16.46 10.29
CA ARG A 119 -34.69 -17.45 10.29
C ARG A 119 -35.13 -18.78 9.68
N GLU A 120 -36.30 -19.30 10.07
CA GLU A 120 -36.82 -20.54 9.50
C GLU A 120 -37.20 -20.38 8.02
N GLY A 121 -37.71 -19.21 7.61
CA GLY A 121 -37.90 -18.86 6.20
C GLY A 121 -36.60 -18.85 5.40
N ARG A 122 -35.47 -18.42 6.01
CA ARG A 122 -34.13 -18.57 5.41
C ARG A 122 -33.71 -20.05 5.35
N ARG A 123 -33.90 -20.82 6.42
CA ARG A 123 -33.56 -22.26 6.49
C ARG A 123 -34.24 -23.06 5.38
N MET A 124 -35.53 -22.81 5.13
CA MET A 124 -36.31 -23.46 4.08
C MET A 124 -35.82 -23.18 2.64
N LYS A 125 -35.00 -22.14 2.42
CA LYS A 125 -34.37 -21.87 1.11
C LYS A 125 -33.10 -22.68 0.84
N ILE A 126 -32.50 -23.29 1.87
CA ILE A 126 -31.20 -23.96 1.75
C ILE A 126 -31.34 -25.22 0.89
N ASN A 127 -30.89 -25.11 -0.35
CA ASN A 127 -30.94 -26.18 -1.36
C ASN A 127 -29.58 -26.92 -1.48
N SER A 128 -29.48 -27.88 -2.39
CA SER A 128 -28.24 -28.66 -2.58
C SER A 128 -27.06 -27.85 -3.13
N ALA A 129 -27.28 -26.77 -3.88
CA ALA A 129 -26.20 -25.88 -4.34
C ALA A 129 -25.56 -25.14 -3.15
N TYR A 130 -26.39 -24.72 -2.18
CA TYR A 130 -25.92 -24.09 -0.95
C TYR A 130 -25.11 -25.10 -0.13
N LYS A 131 -25.62 -26.32 0.02
CA LYS A 131 -24.95 -27.39 0.78
C LYS A 131 -23.59 -27.79 0.21
N TYR A 132 -23.42 -27.76 -1.12
CA TYR A 132 -22.11 -27.94 -1.75
C TYR A 132 -21.07 -26.92 -1.25
N ILE A 133 -21.46 -25.64 -1.11
CA ILE A 133 -20.59 -24.62 -0.49
C ILE A 133 -20.39 -24.91 1.00
N PHE A 134 -21.42 -25.34 1.74
CA PHE A 134 -21.31 -25.61 3.17
C PHE A 134 -20.37 -26.79 3.46
N GLU A 135 -20.33 -27.80 2.60
CA GLU A 135 -19.37 -28.92 2.67
C GLU A 135 -17.92 -28.43 2.54
N ILE A 136 -17.64 -27.54 1.58
CA ILE A 136 -16.31 -26.93 1.41
C ILE A 136 -15.94 -26.06 2.63
N LEU A 137 -16.88 -25.26 3.13
CA LEU A 137 -16.66 -24.45 4.34
C LEU A 137 -16.39 -25.33 5.57
N SER A 138 -17.15 -26.42 5.72
CA SER A 138 -17.01 -27.41 6.80
C SER A 138 -15.60 -28.04 6.78
N GLU A 139 -15.15 -28.50 5.62
CA GLU A 139 -13.81 -29.08 5.45
C GLU A 139 -12.70 -28.07 5.77
N LYS A 140 -12.78 -26.84 5.25
CA LYS A 140 -11.70 -25.84 5.39
C LYS A 140 -11.68 -25.11 6.73
N LEU A 141 -12.79 -25.04 7.45
CA LEU A 141 -12.86 -24.45 8.79
C LEU A 141 -12.76 -25.50 9.92
N GLY A 142 -12.84 -26.79 9.61
CA GLY A 142 -12.87 -27.87 10.62
C GLY A 142 -14.13 -27.85 11.49
N LEU A 143 -15.22 -27.27 10.99
CA LEU A 143 -16.52 -27.15 11.66
C LEU A 143 -17.50 -28.15 11.06
N ASP A 144 -18.44 -28.66 11.85
CA ASP A 144 -19.51 -29.49 11.29
C ASP A 144 -20.52 -28.67 10.46
N ILE A 145 -21.22 -29.34 9.54
CA ILE A 145 -22.15 -28.70 8.61
C ILE A 145 -23.31 -27.99 9.34
N VAL A 146 -23.75 -28.48 10.50
CA VAL A 146 -24.83 -27.85 11.27
C VAL A 146 -24.35 -26.53 11.87
N THR A 147 -23.12 -26.48 12.40
CA THR A 147 -22.48 -25.25 12.84
C THR A 147 -22.32 -24.24 11.69
N ILE A 148 -21.91 -24.67 10.49
CA ILE A 148 -21.84 -23.81 9.30
C ILE A 148 -23.23 -23.26 8.94
N GLU A 149 -24.27 -24.11 8.91
CA GLU A 149 -25.64 -23.69 8.62
C GLU A 149 -26.15 -22.66 9.64
N GLU A 150 -25.93 -22.89 10.94
CA GLU A 150 -26.34 -21.95 12.00
C GLU A 150 -25.61 -20.60 11.93
N LEU A 151 -24.31 -20.60 11.60
CA LEU A 151 -23.52 -19.38 11.41
C LEU A 151 -23.97 -18.57 10.18
N ILE A 152 -24.35 -19.24 9.09
CA ILE A 152 -24.89 -18.59 7.89
C ILE A 152 -26.28 -18.01 8.16
N LEU A 153 -27.13 -18.76 8.88
CA LEU A 153 -28.48 -18.32 9.24
C LEU A 153 -28.51 -17.17 10.26
N ASP A 154 -27.40 -16.91 10.97
CA ASP A 154 -27.24 -15.71 11.79
C ASP A 154 -27.14 -14.42 10.97
N GLY A 155 -26.81 -14.51 9.67
CA GLY A 155 -26.86 -13.39 8.74
C GLY A 155 -28.29 -12.93 8.40
N PRO A 156 -28.48 -11.68 7.95
CA PRO A 156 -29.81 -11.12 7.70
C PRO A 156 -30.49 -11.70 6.45
N THR A 157 -29.73 -12.13 5.44
CA THR A 157 -30.24 -12.56 4.13
C THR A 157 -29.42 -13.74 3.57
N LEU A 158 -30.00 -14.45 2.60
CA LEU A 158 -29.34 -15.46 1.76
C LEU A 158 -29.22 -15.03 0.29
N GLU A 159 -29.60 -13.79 -0.02
CA GLU A 159 -29.56 -13.20 -1.37
C GLU A 159 -28.19 -13.29 -2.06
N PRO A 160 -27.03 -13.19 -1.37
CA PRO A 160 -25.74 -13.40 -2.04
C PRO A 160 -25.58 -14.81 -2.65
N PHE A 161 -26.14 -15.84 -2.02
CA PHE A 161 -26.16 -17.20 -2.58
C PHE A 161 -27.13 -17.29 -3.77
N ASP A 162 -28.35 -16.75 -3.63
CA ASP A 162 -29.36 -16.70 -4.70
C ASP A 162 -28.75 -16.03 -5.96
N SER A 163 -28.10 -14.87 -5.77
CA SER A 163 -27.41 -14.11 -6.82
C SER A 163 -26.23 -14.87 -7.44
N PHE A 164 -25.37 -15.49 -6.63
CA PHE A 164 -24.19 -16.21 -7.13
C PHE A 164 -24.54 -17.42 -8.01
N PHE A 165 -25.61 -18.15 -7.69
CA PHE A 165 -26.06 -19.29 -8.49
C PHE A 165 -26.95 -18.90 -9.68
N ALA A 166 -27.58 -17.73 -9.67
CA ALA A 166 -28.48 -17.27 -10.73
C ALA A 166 -27.78 -17.07 -12.09
N LYS A 167 -28.59 -16.97 -13.14
CA LYS A 167 -28.16 -16.40 -14.42
C LYS A 167 -28.03 -14.88 -14.27
N ASP A 168 -27.02 -14.30 -14.91
CA ASP A 168 -26.64 -12.88 -14.93
C ASP A 168 -26.34 -12.28 -13.54
N GLY A 169 -26.24 -13.13 -12.51
CA GLY A 169 -25.94 -12.75 -11.13
C GLY A 169 -24.45 -12.66 -10.81
N ALA A 170 -24.14 -12.65 -9.51
CA ALA A 170 -22.78 -12.41 -9.00
C ALA A 170 -21.76 -13.46 -9.49
N ARG A 171 -20.57 -12.98 -9.90
CA ARG A 171 -19.44 -13.84 -10.28
C ARG A 171 -18.62 -14.35 -9.10
N THR A 172 -18.83 -13.78 -7.92
CA THR A 172 -18.07 -14.03 -6.70
C THR A 172 -19.02 -14.15 -5.53
N LEU A 173 -18.77 -15.13 -4.65
CA LEU A 173 -19.36 -15.21 -3.32
C LEU A 173 -18.22 -15.34 -2.31
N LYS A 174 -18.10 -14.39 -1.39
CA LYS A 174 -17.08 -14.40 -0.33
C LYS A 174 -17.73 -14.64 1.03
N LEU A 175 -17.07 -15.42 1.88
CA LEU A 175 -17.47 -15.66 3.25
C LEU A 175 -16.28 -15.41 4.17
N ILE A 176 -16.43 -14.52 5.15
CA ILE A 176 -15.37 -14.16 6.09
C ILE A 176 -15.66 -14.79 7.44
N TYR A 177 -14.79 -15.68 7.90
CA TYR A 177 -14.83 -16.33 9.20
C TYR A 177 -13.84 -15.67 10.16
N GLN A 178 -14.34 -14.93 11.14
CA GLN A 178 -13.51 -14.27 12.15
C GLN A 178 -14.31 -13.98 13.43
N GLU A 179 -13.61 -13.54 14.47
CA GLU A 179 -14.25 -13.03 15.68
C GLU A 179 -15.01 -11.71 15.40
N GLY A 180 -16.23 -11.61 15.94
CA GLY A 180 -17.10 -10.45 15.83
C GLY A 180 -18.01 -10.32 17.06
N ASP A 181 -18.82 -9.26 17.11
CA ASP A 181 -19.86 -9.15 18.13
C ASP A 181 -20.90 -10.27 17.97
N ALA A 182 -21.30 -10.85 19.11
CA ALA A 182 -22.29 -11.92 19.12
C ALA A 182 -23.62 -11.44 18.48
N PRO A 183 -24.25 -12.27 17.62
CA PRO A 183 -25.50 -11.91 16.96
C PRO A 183 -26.59 -11.56 17.98
N GLY A 184 -27.28 -10.45 17.76
CA GLY A 184 -28.41 -10.03 18.59
C GLY A 184 -29.68 -10.80 18.25
N VAL A 185 -30.81 -10.36 18.82
CA VAL A 185 -32.12 -11.00 18.65
C VAL A 185 -32.59 -11.09 17.19
N GLU A 186 -32.04 -10.24 16.31
CA GLU A 186 -32.28 -10.19 14.87
C GLU A 186 -31.80 -11.43 14.10
N CYS A 187 -30.86 -12.22 14.66
CA CYS A 187 -30.46 -13.49 14.06
C CYS A 187 -31.57 -14.56 14.11
N GLY A 188 -32.59 -14.35 14.95
CA GLY A 188 -33.73 -15.26 15.11
C GLY A 188 -33.50 -16.42 16.08
N ARG A 189 -32.34 -16.51 16.75
CA ARG A 189 -32.10 -17.46 17.85
C ARG A 189 -31.73 -16.74 19.14
N THR A 190 -31.79 -17.47 20.26
CA THR A 190 -31.32 -16.98 21.57
C THR A 190 -30.08 -17.78 21.94
N ILE A 191 -28.94 -17.10 22.11
CA ILE A 191 -27.67 -17.74 22.47
C ILE A 191 -27.51 -17.60 24.00
N PRO A 192 -27.55 -18.70 24.78
CA PRO A 192 -27.48 -18.63 26.23
C PRO A 192 -26.13 -18.08 26.72
N GLY A 193 -26.16 -17.25 27.77
CA GLY A 193 -24.94 -16.72 28.42
C GLY A 193 -24.23 -15.57 27.69
N VAL A 194 -24.71 -15.17 26.51
CA VAL A 194 -24.15 -14.03 25.75
C VAL A 194 -24.62 -12.71 26.36
N LEU A 195 -23.68 -11.86 26.78
CA LEU A 195 -23.92 -10.48 27.19
C LEU A 195 -23.71 -9.54 25.99
N LYS A 196 -24.26 -8.32 26.08
CA LYS A 196 -24.04 -7.30 25.05
C LYS A 196 -22.54 -6.95 24.99
N GLY A 197 -21.92 -7.13 23.82
CA GLY A 197 -20.48 -6.94 23.62
C GLY A 197 -19.62 -8.18 23.87
N THR A 198 -20.22 -9.34 24.20
CA THR A 198 -19.51 -10.63 24.12
C THR A 198 -19.10 -10.87 22.65
N LYS A 199 -17.83 -11.25 22.45
CA LYS A 199 -17.30 -11.63 21.15
C LYS A 199 -17.44 -13.14 20.92
N MET A 200 -17.62 -13.53 19.66
CA MET A 200 -17.63 -14.94 19.22
C MET A 200 -17.27 -15.05 17.74
N MET A 201 -16.97 -16.26 17.28
CA MET A 201 -16.76 -16.51 15.85
C MET A 201 -18.07 -16.33 15.07
N LYS A 202 -18.00 -15.56 13.98
CA LYS A 202 -19.10 -15.28 13.05
C LYS A 202 -18.64 -15.55 11.62
N LEU A 203 -19.59 -15.95 10.77
CA LEU A 203 -19.41 -16.00 9.32
C LEU A 203 -20.19 -14.84 8.68
N TYR A 204 -19.47 -13.94 8.00
CA TYR A 204 -20.06 -12.83 7.24
C TYR A 204 -20.21 -13.26 5.78
N VAL A 205 -21.41 -13.12 5.20
CA VAL A 205 -21.74 -13.57 3.83
C VAL A 205 -21.80 -12.37 2.91
N ASP A 206 -20.82 -12.22 2.02
CA ASP A 206 -20.58 -11.08 1.11
C ASP A 206 -20.45 -9.68 1.78
N GLU A 207 -20.69 -9.59 3.08
CA GLU A 207 -20.40 -8.44 3.95
C GLU A 207 -18.91 -8.39 4.32
N SER A 208 -18.30 -7.21 4.27
CA SER A 208 -16.94 -6.97 4.76
C SER A 208 -16.99 -6.32 6.15
N PRO A 209 -16.36 -6.90 7.19
CA PRO A 209 -16.20 -6.24 8.49
C PRO A 209 -15.21 -5.06 8.39
N GLU A 210 -15.30 -4.07 9.29
CA GLU A 210 -14.41 -2.90 9.32
C GLU A 210 -12.92 -3.27 9.39
N LYS A 211 -12.60 -4.39 10.05
CA LYS A 211 -11.24 -4.93 10.18
C LYS A 211 -11.26 -6.41 9.87
N PHE A 212 -10.59 -6.81 8.79
CA PHE A 212 -10.39 -8.20 8.42
C PHE A 212 -9.22 -8.79 9.24
N LYS A 213 -9.48 -9.87 9.97
CA LYS A 213 -8.51 -10.53 10.89
C LYS A 213 -8.65 -12.05 10.96
N GLY A 214 -9.26 -12.67 9.96
CA GLY A 214 -9.49 -14.12 9.95
C GLY A 214 -9.42 -14.68 8.54
N ILE A 215 -10.29 -15.65 8.24
CA ILE A 215 -10.21 -16.42 7.00
C ILE A 215 -11.29 -15.95 6.04
N CYS A 216 -10.91 -15.54 4.83
CA CYS A 216 -11.83 -15.26 3.72
C CYS A 216 -11.85 -16.45 2.76
N LEU A 217 -13.00 -17.12 2.68
CA LEU A 217 -13.28 -18.23 1.77
C LEU A 217 -14.08 -17.68 0.60
N PHE A 218 -13.53 -17.72 -0.61
CA PHE A 218 -14.15 -17.11 -1.78
C PHE A 218 -14.32 -18.08 -2.94
N PHE A 219 -15.50 -18.01 -3.55
CA PHE A 219 -15.96 -18.83 -4.64
C PHE A 219 -16.11 -17.93 -5.87
N VAL A 220 -15.56 -18.36 -7.01
CA VAL A 220 -15.51 -17.58 -8.25
C VAL A 220 -16.03 -18.44 -9.40
N ARG A 221 -16.87 -17.87 -10.26
CA ARG A 221 -17.35 -18.51 -11.48
C ARG A 221 -16.93 -17.70 -12.70
N ALA A 222 -16.30 -18.37 -13.68
CA ALA A 222 -15.75 -17.68 -14.87
C ALA A 222 -16.86 -17.11 -15.79
N ARG A 223 -18.02 -17.76 -15.80
CA ARG A 223 -19.21 -17.43 -16.63
C ARG A 223 -20.43 -17.21 -15.75
N ASN A 224 -21.22 -16.19 -16.07
CA ASN A 224 -22.50 -15.89 -15.40
C ASN A 224 -23.70 -15.79 -16.36
N ASP A 225 -23.52 -15.95 -17.66
CA ASP A 225 -24.55 -15.90 -18.72
C ASP A 225 -25.57 -17.06 -18.68
N ILE A 226 -25.30 -18.07 -17.85
CA ILE A 226 -26.11 -19.26 -17.57
C ILE A 226 -26.22 -19.39 -16.04
N ALA A 227 -27.30 -19.96 -15.50
CA ALA A 227 -27.36 -20.29 -14.07
C ALA A 227 -26.41 -21.47 -13.74
N VAL A 228 -25.88 -21.54 -12.52
CA VAL A 228 -25.03 -22.66 -12.10
C VAL A 228 -25.85 -23.94 -12.09
N ASN A 229 -25.38 -24.97 -12.80
CA ASN A 229 -26.02 -26.28 -12.81
C ASN A 229 -25.45 -27.12 -11.65
N ILE A 230 -26.34 -27.57 -10.76
CA ILE A 230 -26.01 -28.39 -9.58
C ILE A 230 -25.19 -29.64 -9.95
N LYS A 231 -25.36 -30.20 -11.14
CA LYS A 231 -24.61 -31.40 -11.59
C LYS A 231 -23.17 -31.12 -12.01
N THR A 232 -22.88 -29.92 -12.51
CA THR A 232 -21.55 -29.47 -12.98
C THR A 232 -20.94 -28.41 -12.07
N ILE A 233 -21.50 -28.22 -10.86
CA ILE A 233 -21.13 -27.17 -9.91
C ILE A 233 -19.63 -27.15 -9.57
N HIS A 234 -18.98 -28.31 -9.59
CA HIS A 234 -17.56 -28.52 -9.35
C HIS A 234 -16.65 -28.20 -10.56
N GLU A 235 -17.22 -28.07 -11.76
CA GLU A 235 -16.54 -27.63 -12.98
C GLU A 235 -16.71 -26.12 -13.20
N ASP A 236 -17.87 -25.57 -12.82
CA ASP A 236 -18.26 -24.17 -13.04
C ASP A 236 -17.79 -23.20 -11.92
N ILE A 237 -17.44 -23.71 -10.72
CA ILE A 237 -17.02 -22.92 -9.56
C ILE A 237 -15.60 -23.26 -9.13
N TYR A 238 -14.77 -22.21 -9.03
CA TYR A 238 -13.44 -22.25 -8.43
C TYR A 238 -13.51 -21.78 -6.97
N PHE A 239 -12.79 -22.46 -6.08
CA PHE A 239 -12.66 -22.09 -4.68
C PHE A 239 -11.22 -21.65 -4.37
N SER A 240 -11.07 -20.63 -3.53
CA SER A 240 -9.79 -20.27 -2.92
C SER A 240 -9.99 -19.65 -1.52
N LEU A 241 -8.89 -19.59 -0.77
CA LEU A 241 -8.86 -19.19 0.63
C LEU A 241 -7.76 -18.15 0.83
N LEU A 242 -8.11 -17.04 1.48
CA LEU A 242 -7.21 -15.99 1.93
C LEU A 242 -7.22 -15.96 3.46
N ASP A 243 -6.13 -16.43 4.07
CA ASP A 243 -5.93 -16.32 5.51
C ASP A 243 -5.30 -14.96 5.85
N GLY A 244 -6.03 -14.11 6.56
CA GLY A 244 -5.58 -12.82 7.07
C GLY A 244 -5.33 -12.79 8.57
N SER A 245 -5.22 -13.95 9.23
CA SER A 245 -5.04 -14.05 10.69
C SER A 245 -3.71 -13.42 11.16
N GLU A 246 -2.65 -13.51 10.34
CA GLU A 246 -1.38 -12.79 10.55
C GLU A 246 -1.35 -11.39 9.89
N GLY A 247 -2.49 -10.94 9.34
CA GLY A 247 -2.62 -9.68 8.60
C GLY A 247 -2.85 -9.88 7.10
N LEU A 248 -3.46 -8.87 6.47
CA LEU A 248 -3.90 -8.93 5.08
C LEU A 248 -2.73 -9.02 4.07
N LEU A 249 -1.62 -8.31 4.30
CA LEU A 249 -0.46 -8.35 3.39
C LEU A 249 0.24 -9.73 3.38
N PRO A 250 0.58 -10.37 4.53
CA PRO A 250 1.01 -11.76 4.56
C PRO A 250 0.05 -12.71 3.84
N GLY A 251 -1.27 -12.58 4.09
CA GLY A 251 -2.29 -13.39 3.44
C GLY A 251 -2.28 -13.28 1.92
N ILE A 252 -2.34 -12.05 1.38
CA ILE A 252 -2.33 -11.80 -0.07
C ILE A 252 -1.03 -12.33 -0.68
N LYS A 253 0.12 -12.05 -0.05
CA LYS A 253 1.42 -12.55 -0.50
C LYS A 253 1.41 -14.08 -0.58
N ASN A 254 0.94 -14.76 0.48
CA ASN A 254 0.90 -16.21 0.56
C ASN A 254 0.04 -16.84 -0.54
N VAL A 255 -1.17 -16.30 -0.78
CA VAL A 255 -2.03 -16.79 -1.87
C VAL A 255 -1.39 -16.59 -3.25
N ILE A 256 -0.76 -15.44 -3.49
CA ILE A 256 -0.06 -15.17 -4.76
C ILE A 256 1.17 -16.08 -4.92
N SER A 257 1.98 -16.26 -3.88
CA SER A 257 3.23 -17.04 -3.98
C SER A 257 3.02 -18.56 -4.01
N THR A 258 2.00 -19.08 -3.32
CA THR A 258 1.75 -20.53 -3.19
C THR A 258 0.71 -21.08 -4.17
N VAL A 259 -0.28 -20.27 -4.59
CA VAL A 259 -1.35 -20.71 -5.50
C VAL A 259 -1.16 -20.12 -6.90
N PHE A 260 -1.18 -18.78 -7.03
CA PHE A 260 -1.27 -18.16 -8.34
C PHE A 260 0.05 -18.17 -9.13
N LEU A 261 1.19 -17.87 -8.50
CA LEU A 261 2.49 -17.86 -9.19
C LEU A 261 2.90 -19.25 -9.70
N PRO A 262 2.73 -20.36 -8.95
CA PRO A 262 2.94 -21.70 -9.48
C PRO A 262 1.97 -22.05 -10.62
N ALA A 263 0.69 -21.68 -10.51
CA ALA A 263 -0.29 -21.92 -11.58
C ALA A 263 0.06 -21.16 -12.88
N VAL A 264 0.46 -19.89 -12.77
CA VAL A 264 0.95 -19.07 -13.89
C VAL A 264 2.18 -19.72 -14.54
N ARG A 265 3.15 -20.19 -13.74
CA ARG A 265 4.37 -20.86 -14.24
C ARG A 265 4.09 -22.22 -14.87
N ALA A 266 3.10 -22.96 -14.38
CA ALA A 266 2.67 -24.23 -14.95
C ALA A 266 1.77 -24.08 -16.20
N THR A 267 1.28 -22.87 -16.49
CA THR A 267 0.41 -22.62 -17.64
C THR A 267 1.22 -22.72 -18.94
N SER A 268 0.97 -23.77 -19.72
CA SER A 268 1.61 -23.97 -21.03
C SER A 268 0.88 -23.25 -22.17
N ASN A 269 -0.42 -22.99 -22.04
CA ASN A 269 -1.25 -22.37 -23.08
C ASN A 269 -1.45 -20.86 -22.83
N TRP A 270 -0.61 -20.03 -23.46
CA TRP A 270 -0.74 -18.57 -23.47
C TRP A 270 -1.36 -18.03 -24.78
N GLY A 271 -2.07 -18.89 -25.52
CA GLY A 271 -2.72 -18.51 -26.78
C GLY A 271 -1.72 -17.94 -27.81
N ALA A 272 -1.99 -16.74 -28.32
CA ALA A 272 -1.16 -16.08 -29.33
C ALA A 272 0.30 -15.86 -28.88
N LEU A 273 0.56 -15.73 -27.58
CA LEU A 273 1.93 -15.55 -27.06
C LEU A 273 2.79 -16.81 -27.21
N ASN A 274 2.22 -17.97 -27.51
CA ASN A 274 3.00 -19.19 -27.83
C ASN A 274 3.51 -19.21 -29.28
N GLN A 275 3.10 -18.27 -30.13
CA GLN A 275 3.37 -18.31 -31.57
C GLN A 275 4.59 -17.48 -31.99
N THR A 276 5.18 -16.69 -31.07
CA THR A 276 6.28 -15.76 -31.38
C THR A 276 7.31 -15.71 -30.27
N LYS A 277 8.58 -15.46 -30.64
CA LYS A 277 9.67 -15.20 -29.67
C LYS A 277 9.40 -13.97 -28.79
N GLN A 278 8.69 -12.96 -29.31
CA GLN A 278 8.27 -11.82 -28.49
C GLN A 278 7.32 -12.28 -27.38
N GLY A 279 6.39 -13.19 -27.68
CA GLY A 279 5.47 -13.73 -26.68
C GLY A 279 6.16 -14.47 -25.54
N ASP A 280 7.32 -15.08 -25.75
CA ASP A 280 8.12 -15.66 -24.67
C ASP A 280 8.75 -14.58 -23.77
N ILE A 281 9.18 -13.44 -24.33
CA ILE A 281 9.66 -12.28 -23.58
C ILE A 281 8.51 -11.67 -22.74
N GLU A 282 7.31 -11.53 -23.31
CA GLU A 282 6.14 -11.03 -22.56
C GLU A 282 5.75 -11.96 -21.39
N LYS A 283 5.84 -13.29 -21.56
CA LYS A 283 5.62 -14.27 -20.47
C LYS A 283 6.64 -14.10 -19.34
N GLN A 284 7.91 -13.86 -19.69
CA GLN A 284 8.98 -13.60 -18.72
C GLN A 284 8.71 -12.29 -17.97
N SER A 285 8.46 -11.19 -18.68
CA SER A 285 8.13 -9.87 -18.12
C SER A 285 6.90 -9.91 -17.17
N PHE A 286 5.88 -10.69 -17.51
CA PHE A 286 4.71 -10.90 -16.62
C PHE A 286 5.10 -11.64 -15.33
N ASN A 287 5.92 -12.69 -15.43
CA ASN A 287 6.44 -13.41 -14.26
C ASN A 287 7.32 -12.51 -13.39
N GLU A 288 8.22 -11.72 -13.99
CA GLU A 288 9.06 -10.75 -13.28
C GLU A 288 8.21 -9.69 -12.57
N THR A 289 7.15 -9.20 -13.23
CA THR A 289 6.19 -8.26 -12.63
C THR A 289 5.49 -8.85 -11.41
N LEU A 290 5.07 -10.12 -11.44
CA LEU A 290 4.52 -10.81 -10.26
C LEU A 290 5.53 -10.96 -9.13
N ASN A 291 6.79 -11.29 -9.43
CA ASN A 291 7.84 -11.41 -8.40
C ASN A 291 8.19 -10.03 -7.80
N ARG A 292 8.22 -8.96 -8.61
CA ARG A 292 8.37 -7.58 -8.13
C ARG A 292 7.19 -7.15 -7.25
N PHE A 293 5.96 -7.57 -7.55
CA PHE A 293 4.81 -7.30 -6.70
C PHE A 293 4.90 -8.05 -5.35
N LEU A 294 5.36 -9.31 -5.34
CA LEU A 294 5.63 -10.04 -4.10
C LEU A 294 6.71 -9.36 -3.24
N ALA A 295 7.79 -8.88 -3.86
CA ALA A 295 8.84 -8.12 -3.17
C ALA A 295 8.31 -6.78 -2.61
N PHE A 296 7.44 -6.09 -3.36
CA PHE A 296 6.75 -4.89 -2.86
C PHE A 296 5.85 -5.20 -1.64
N LEU A 297 5.11 -6.32 -1.64
CA LEU A 297 4.31 -6.73 -0.48
C LEU A 297 5.18 -7.02 0.76
N ASP A 298 6.37 -7.59 0.58
CA ASP A 298 7.35 -7.76 1.67
C ASP A 298 7.89 -6.41 2.16
N GLY A 299 8.27 -5.51 1.26
CA GLY A 299 8.72 -4.16 1.62
C GLY A 299 7.64 -3.37 2.38
N ALA A 300 6.38 -3.48 1.95
CA ALA A 300 5.22 -2.89 2.61
C ALA A 300 4.95 -3.51 4.00
N ARG A 301 5.02 -4.85 4.12
CA ARG A 301 4.93 -5.56 5.40
C ARG A 301 5.98 -5.06 6.39
N VAL A 302 7.26 -5.06 5.98
CA VAL A 302 8.38 -4.58 6.82
C VAL A 302 8.25 -3.09 7.15
N SER A 303 7.65 -2.29 6.26
CA SER A 303 7.35 -0.88 6.54
C SER A 303 6.32 -0.71 7.66
N ILE A 304 5.29 -1.55 7.70
CA ILE A 304 4.22 -1.51 8.71
C ILE A 304 4.72 -2.12 10.03
N GLU A 305 5.45 -3.24 9.99
CA GLU A 305 6.08 -3.83 11.18
C GLU A 305 7.13 -2.88 11.81
N GLY A 306 7.75 -2.02 11.01
CA GLY A 306 8.66 -0.97 11.45
C GLY A 306 7.99 0.34 11.91
N THR A 307 6.65 0.44 11.83
CA THR A 307 5.89 1.59 12.32
C THR A 307 5.88 1.62 13.86
N VAL A 308 5.96 2.82 14.45
CA VAL A 308 6.06 2.98 15.91
C VAL A 308 4.86 3.76 16.43
N GLU A 309 3.98 3.04 17.13
CA GLU A 309 2.91 3.63 17.93
C GLU A 309 3.46 4.09 19.28
N LEU A 310 3.19 5.36 19.64
CA LEU A 310 3.43 5.90 20.97
C LEU A 310 2.53 5.18 21.97
N LYS A 311 3.07 4.88 23.16
CA LYS A 311 2.36 4.09 24.16
C LYS A 311 1.01 4.72 24.51
N GLN A 312 -0.08 3.98 24.36
CA GLN A 312 -1.41 4.37 24.81
C GLN A 312 -1.44 4.46 26.35
N ILE A 313 -2.17 5.44 26.88
CA ILE A 313 -2.21 5.80 28.30
C ILE A 313 -3.67 5.77 28.77
N ASP A 314 -4.06 4.67 29.40
CA ASP A 314 -5.47 4.40 29.73
C ASP A 314 -5.91 4.99 31.08
N TYR A 315 -4.96 5.39 31.92
CA TYR A 315 -5.22 5.93 33.26
C TYR A 315 -5.39 7.46 33.30
N ILE A 316 -5.20 8.15 32.16
CA ILE A 316 -5.45 9.60 32.04
C ILE A 316 -6.56 9.82 31.02
N ASP A 317 -7.61 10.50 31.43
CA ASP A 317 -8.71 10.90 30.55
C ASP A 317 -8.38 12.23 29.84
N PHE A 318 -7.73 12.13 28.68
CA PHE A 318 -7.37 13.29 27.85
C PHE A 318 -8.59 14.06 27.29
N SER A 319 -9.81 13.51 27.38
CA SER A 319 -11.01 14.26 26.96
C SER A 319 -11.29 15.47 27.88
N LYS A 320 -10.82 15.43 29.12
CA LYS A 320 -10.92 16.50 30.13
C LYS A 320 -9.77 17.52 30.08
N LEU A 321 -9.00 17.56 28.99
CA LEU A 321 -7.80 18.41 28.83
C LEU A 321 -7.80 19.11 27.47
N GLN A 322 -8.99 19.43 26.93
CA GLN A 322 -9.15 20.00 25.59
C GLN A 322 -9.31 21.52 25.61
N THR A 323 -9.90 22.08 26.67
CA THR A 323 -10.15 23.51 26.80
C THR A 323 -9.05 24.24 27.57
N PHE A 324 -8.94 25.56 27.37
CA PHE A 324 -7.95 26.39 28.07
C PHE A 324 -8.14 26.42 29.60
N GLU A 325 -9.39 26.39 30.05
CA GLU A 325 -9.76 26.39 31.47
C GLU A 325 -9.34 25.07 32.15
N GLU A 326 -9.66 23.93 31.53
CA GLU A 326 -9.22 22.60 31.97
C GLU A 326 -7.69 22.49 32.02
N VAL A 327 -7.01 22.95 30.96
CA VAL A 327 -5.54 22.93 30.87
C VAL A 327 -4.90 23.77 31.98
N THR A 328 -5.49 24.92 32.32
CA THR A 328 -4.99 25.79 33.39
C THR A 328 -5.28 25.21 34.78
N ALA A 329 -6.45 24.60 34.98
CA ALA A 329 -6.77 23.88 36.22
C ALA A 329 -5.84 22.67 36.44
N ALA A 330 -5.57 21.88 35.40
CA ALA A 330 -4.64 20.76 35.44
C ALA A 330 -3.20 21.23 35.71
N ALA A 331 -2.77 22.33 35.10
CA ALA A 331 -1.44 22.93 35.32
C ALA A 331 -1.25 23.45 36.75
N GLY A 332 -2.34 23.81 37.44
CA GLY A 332 -2.36 24.18 38.86
C GLY A 332 -2.29 22.99 39.83
N ASN A 333 -2.43 21.75 39.37
CA ASN A 333 -2.36 20.54 40.19
C ASN A 333 -0.99 19.85 40.07
N PRO A 334 -0.13 19.87 41.11
CA PRO A 334 1.21 19.29 41.06
C PRO A 334 1.25 17.78 40.79
N GLU A 335 0.23 17.04 41.25
CA GLU A 335 0.16 15.59 41.04
C GLU A 335 -0.17 15.27 39.58
N MET A 336 -1.14 15.99 39.00
CA MET A 336 -1.49 15.85 37.59
C MET A 336 -0.32 16.26 36.68
N VAL A 337 0.35 17.36 36.98
CA VAL A 337 1.56 17.80 36.25
C VAL A 337 2.62 16.70 36.28
N LYS A 338 2.89 16.07 37.43
CA LYS A 338 3.85 14.98 37.53
C LYS A 338 3.45 13.74 36.71
N GLN A 339 2.17 13.35 36.73
CA GLN A 339 1.69 12.23 35.91
C GLN A 339 1.85 12.50 34.41
N LEU A 340 1.61 13.74 33.98
CA LEU A 340 1.80 14.17 32.59
C LEU A 340 3.29 14.27 32.21
N GLU A 341 4.17 14.67 33.14
CA GLU A 341 5.63 14.61 32.99
C GLU A 341 6.11 13.17 32.78
N ASP A 342 5.63 12.21 33.58
CA ASP A 342 5.96 10.78 33.44
C ASP A 342 5.48 10.22 32.09
N VAL A 343 4.27 10.59 31.63
CA VAL A 343 3.75 10.23 30.30
C VAL A 343 4.62 10.79 29.18
N LEU A 344 4.95 12.09 29.24
CA LEU A 344 5.79 12.72 28.21
C LEU A 344 7.18 12.07 28.16
N MET A 345 7.73 11.66 29.31
CA MET A 345 9.01 10.94 29.38
C MET A 345 8.95 9.51 28.84
N ILE A 346 7.79 8.83 28.85
CA ILE A 346 7.61 7.54 28.18
C ILE A 346 7.72 7.75 26.66
N TRP A 347 6.94 8.66 26.09
CA TRP A 347 6.98 8.96 24.66
C TRP A 347 8.35 9.49 24.22
N TYR A 348 8.98 10.33 25.03
CA TYR A 348 10.33 10.85 24.81
C TYR A 348 11.32 9.70 24.58
N LYS A 349 11.34 8.72 25.49
CA LYS A 349 12.25 7.56 25.40
C LYS A 349 11.95 6.67 24.19
N GLN A 350 10.69 6.51 23.82
CA GLN A 350 10.32 5.75 22.61
C GLN A 350 10.86 6.43 21.34
N ILE A 351 10.66 7.73 21.19
CA ILE A 351 11.10 8.48 20.02
C ILE A 351 12.63 8.60 19.99
N GLU A 352 13.28 8.81 21.13
CA GLU A 352 14.74 8.86 21.22
C GLU A 352 15.39 7.52 20.84
N GLN A 353 14.83 6.39 21.30
CA GLN A 353 15.27 5.06 20.88
C GLN A 353 15.16 4.89 19.34
N VAL A 354 14.06 5.35 18.74
CA VAL A 354 13.86 5.32 17.28
C VAL A 354 14.88 6.18 16.52
N LEU A 355 15.24 7.34 17.05
CA LEU A 355 16.28 8.19 16.49
C LEU A 355 17.65 7.50 16.55
N ILE A 356 18.01 6.95 17.71
CA ILE A 356 19.28 6.22 17.90
C ILE A 356 19.38 5.02 16.95
N GLU A 357 18.31 4.23 16.80
CA GLU A 357 18.25 3.11 15.84
C GLU A 357 18.43 3.57 14.39
N SER A 358 17.94 4.76 14.03
CA SER A 358 18.05 5.29 12.67
C SER A 358 19.46 5.78 12.29
N GLU A 359 20.28 6.07 13.28
CA GLU A 359 21.66 6.56 13.12
C GLU A 359 22.70 5.42 13.16
N GLN A 360 22.31 4.20 13.51
CA GLN A 360 23.19 3.04 13.50
C GLN A 360 23.57 2.60 12.08
N MET A 361 24.84 2.22 11.89
CA MET A 361 25.29 1.64 10.62
C MET A 361 24.53 0.36 10.31
N ARG A 362 23.93 0.33 9.11
CA ARG A 362 23.11 -0.79 8.64
C ARG A 362 24.02 -1.94 8.21
N LYS A 363 23.66 -3.16 8.63
CA LYS A 363 24.17 -4.39 7.99
C LYS A 363 23.29 -4.67 6.78
N GLU A 364 23.83 -4.44 5.59
CA GLU A 364 23.18 -4.76 4.32
C GLU A 364 23.78 -6.03 3.73
N ALA A 365 23.08 -6.65 2.78
CA ALA A 365 23.64 -7.75 2.00
C ALA A 365 24.62 -7.23 0.94
N ASP A 366 25.72 -7.97 0.73
CA ASP A 366 26.80 -7.61 -0.20
C ASP A 366 26.32 -7.49 -1.67
N ASP A 367 25.16 -8.04 -2.01
CA ASP A 367 24.53 -8.00 -3.34
C ASP A 367 23.38 -6.98 -3.45
N SER A 368 23.16 -6.13 -2.42
CA SER A 368 22.05 -5.17 -2.41
C SER A 368 22.13 -4.16 -3.57
N GLY A 369 21.03 -4.03 -4.33
CA GLY A 369 20.92 -3.11 -5.47
C GLY A 369 20.38 -1.71 -5.10
N PRO A 370 20.42 -0.72 -6.01
CA PRO A 370 20.11 0.68 -5.70
C PRO A 370 18.67 0.93 -5.25
N LEU A 371 17.70 0.11 -5.68
CA LEU A 371 16.30 0.25 -5.23
C LEU A 371 16.12 -0.09 -3.74
N THR A 372 17.00 -0.89 -3.14
CA THR A 372 16.97 -1.19 -1.70
C THR A 372 17.17 0.05 -0.83
N GLU A 373 17.96 1.01 -1.32
CA GLU A 373 18.19 2.31 -0.67
C GLU A 373 16.92 3.17 -0.74
N LEU A 374 16.28 3.26 -1.92
CA LEU A 374 15.00 3.95 -2.08
C LEU A 374 13.92 3.35 -1.15
N GLU A 375 13.81 2.04 -1.05
CA GLU A 375 12.90 1.35 -0.14
C GLU A 375 13.23 1.59 1.34
N HIS A 376 14.51 1.69 1.70
CA HIS A 376 14.93 2.08 3.05
C HIS A 376 14.45 3.49 3.40
N TRP A 377 14.69 4.48 2.52
CA TRP A 377 14.25 5.86 2.77
C TRP A 377 12.73 6.02 2.72
N LYS A 378 12.02 5.28 1.87
CA LYS A 378 10.54 5.20 1.89
C LYS A 378 10.04 4.73 3.27
N ARG A 379 10.64 3.68 3.84
CA ARG A 379 10.32 3.18 5.19
C ARG A 379 10.65 4.18 6.29
N MET A 380 11.81 4.82 6.25
CA MET A 380 12.20 5.84 7.23
C MET A 380 11.26 7.06 7.21
N SER A 381 10.90 7.52 6.01
CA SER A 381 9.95 8.62 5.83
C SER A 381 8.57 8.27 6.39
N ALA A 382 8.06 7.05 6.14
CA ALA A 382 6.81 6.58 6.75
C ALA A 382 6.91 6.51 8.29
N LYS A 383 7.98 5.90 8.84
CA LYS A 383 8.21 5.76 10.29
C LYS A 383 8.22 7.13 11.00
N PHE A 384 8.95 8.10 10.46
CA PHE A 384 9.06 9.42 11.08
C PHE A 384 7.82 10.29 10.90
N ASN A 385 7.19 10.31 9.72
CA ASN A 385 5.94 11.06 9.54
C ASN A 385 4.82 10.54 10.45
N TYR A 386 4.71 9.23 10.63
CA TYR A 386 3.73 8.63 11.56
C TYR A 386 3.97 9.02 13.04
N ILE A 387 5.24 9.18 13.45
CA ILE A 387 5.56 9.71 14.79
C ILE A 387 5.16 11.20 14.88
N ILE A 388 5.45 12.00 13.85
CA ILE A 388 5.07 13.42 13.78
C ILE A 388 3.55 13.61 13.83
N GLU A 389 2.77 12.75 13.18
CA GLU A 389 1.31 12.75 13.24
C GLU A 389 0.79 12.49 14.66
N GLN A 390 1.36 11.51 15.37
CA GLN A 390 1.00 11.21 16.76
C GLN A 390 1.39 12.34 17.73
N ILE A 391 2.55 12.97 17.55
CA ILE A 391 2.95 14.18 18.31
C ILE A 391 1.96 15.33 18.07
N LYS A 392 1.47 15.48 16.83
CA LYS A 392 0.44 16.46 16.46
C LYS A 392 -0.98 16.03 16.87
N GLY A 393 -1.17 14.82 17.41
CA GLY A 393 -2.45 14.31 17.89
C GLY A 393 -2.98 15.03 19.13
N PRO A 394 -4.29 14.94 19.41
CA PRO A 394 -4.94 15.70 20.48
C PRO A 394 -4.39 15.33 21.87
N ASN A 395 -4.14 14.05 22.14
CA ASN A 395 -3.64 13.59 23.45
C ASN A 395 -2.23 14.14 23.74
N CYS A 396 -1.33 14.11 22.75
CA CYS A 396 0.04 14.61 22.92
C CYS A 396 0.04 16.15 23.08
N LYS A 397 -0.75 16.86 22.26
CA LYS A 397 -0.98 18.31 22.41
C LYS A 397 -1.53 18.69 23.79
N ALA A 398 -2.49 17.94 24.33
CA ALA A 398 -3.04 18.19 25.66
C ALA A 398 -1.96 18.12 26.76
N VAL A 399 -1.14 17.05 26.76
CA VAL A 399 0.02 16.90 27.66
C VAL A 399 0.97 18.09 27.53
N ILE A 400 1.38 18.40 26.29
CA ILE A 400 2.32 19.49 26.00
C ILE A 400 1.76 20.85 26.47
N ASN A 401 0.47 21.12 26.27
CA ASN A 401 -0.17 22.38 26.66
C ASN A 401 -0.17 22.57 28.19
N VAL A 402 -0.60 21.55 28.95
CA VAL A 402 -0.59 21.61 30.42
C VAL A 402 0.83 21.84 30.95
N LEU A 403 1.81 21.12 30.44
CA LEU A 403 3.20 21.21 30.86
C LEU A 403 3.89 22.53 30.44
N ASN A 404 3.44 23.18 29.37
CA ASN A 404 3.85 24.55 29.03
C ASN A 404 3.29 25.56 30.06
N VAL A 405 2.00 25.45 30.41
CA VAL A 405 1.35 26.37 31.37
C VAL A 405 1.92 26.22 32.78
N SER A 406 2.19 24.99 33.23
CA SER A 406 2.86 24.72 34.53
C SER A 406 4.36 25.07 34.53
N ARG A 407 4.93 25.43 33.37
CA ARG A 407 6.36 25.75 33.16
C ARG A 407 7.29 24.58 33.53
N SER A 408 6.87 23.35 33.23
CA SER A 408 7.69 22.15 33.41
C SER A 408 9.05 22.28 32.71
N LYS A 409 10.09 21.77 33.36
CA LYS A 409 11.44 21.72 32.78
C LYS A 409 11.55 20.73 31.60
N ILE A 410 10.71 19.70 31.58
CA ILE A 410 10.76 18.62 30.57
C ILE A 410 10.40 19.14 29.17
N ILE A 411 9.57 20.19 29.09
CA ILE A 411 9.21 20.83 27.81
C ILE A 411 10.42 21.30 27.00
N LYS A 412 11.55 21.67 27.62
CA LYS A 412 12.76 22.02 26.87
C LYS A 412 13.34 20.80 26.13
N LEU A 413 13.52 19.71 26.86
CA LEU A 413 14.00 18.43 26.35
C LEU A 413 13.08 17.89 25.25
N TRP A 414 11.75 18.03 25.44
CA TRP A 414 10.76 17.65 24.44
C TRP A 414 10.87 18.47 23.14
N ARG A 415 11.05 19.79 23.23
CA ARG A 415 11.21 20.65 22.02
C ARG A 415 12.50 20.31 21.24
N GLU A 416 13.57 19.97 21.94
CA GLU A 416 14.82 19.50 21.32
C GLU A 416 14.63 18.16 20.59
N LEU A 417 13.87 17.24 21.19
CA LEU A 417 13.48 15.98 20.55
C LEU A 417 12.55 16.19 19.34
N ASP A 418 11.53 17.04 19.48
CA ASP A 418 10.55 17.40 18.43
C ASP A 418 11.22 18.05 17.20
N ALA A 419 12.24 18.89 17.44
CA ALA A 419 13.10 19.41 16.39
C ALA A 419 13.90 18.28 15.69
N ARG A 420 14.60 17.41 16.45
CA ARG A 420 15.38 16.29 15.88
C ARG A 420 14.53 15.34 15.03
N ILE A 421 13.34 14.96 15.50
CA ILE A 421 12.45 14.06 14.76
C ILE A 421 11.85 14.74 13.52
N THR A 422 11.58 16.06 13.58
CA THR A 422 11.16 16.85 12.41
C THR A 422 12.28 16.95 11.36
N ASP A 423 13.52 17.19 11.79
CA ASP A 423 14.68 17.22 10.88
C ASP A 423 14.92 15.86 10.21
N LYS A 424 14.79 14.75 10.95
CA LYS A 424 14.87 13.39 10.38
C LYS A 424 13.70 13.04 9.44
N ALA A 425 12.49 13.54 9.71
CA ALA A 425 11.36 13.43 8.79
C ALA A 425 11.62 14.20 7.47
N ASN A 426 12.20 15.40 7.56
CA ASN A 426 12.59 16.20 6.39
C ASN A 426 13.74 15.55 5.60
N GLU A 427 14.79 15.08 6.29
CA GLU A 427 15.92 14.33 5.69
C GLU A 427 15.42 13.15 4.87
N SER A 428 14.59 12.29 5.48
CA SER A 428 14.07 11.10 4.81
C SER A 428 13.11 11.42 3.66
N LYS A 429 12.29 12.47 3.78
CA LYS A 429 11.41 12.93 2.69
C LYS A 429 12.19 13.48 1.48
N ASP A 430 13.26 14.24 1.72
CA ASP A 430 14.14 14.75 0.66
C ASP A 430 14.88 13.60 -0.04
N ASN A 431 15.45 12.68 0.76
CA ASN A 431 16.15 11.51 0.24
C ASN A 431 15.23 10.62 -0.61
N VAL A 432 13.97 10.39 -0.19
CA VAL A 432 12.97 9.70 -1.03
C VAL A 432 12.74 10.43 -2.35
N ARG A 433 12.55 11.76 -2.34
CA ARG A 433 12.29 12.56 -3.54
C ARG A 433 13.43 12.42 -4.56
N TYR A 434 14.68 12.52 -4.11
CA TYR A 434 15.85 12.41 -4.98
C TYR A 434 16.08 10.99 -5.47
N LEU A 435 16.02 9.99 -4.58
CA LEU A 435 16.20 8.58 -4.96
C LEU A 435 15.06 8.06 -5.86
N TYR A 436 13.87 8.68 -5.84
CA TYR A 436 12.79 8.36 -6.78
C TYR A 436 13.21 8.59 -8.24
N THR A 437 14.11 9.54 -8.51
CA THR A 437 14.64 9.79 -9.86
C THR A 437 15.44 8.59 -10.39
N LEU A 438 16.05 7.80 -9.49
CA LEU A 438 16.77 6.58 -9.82
C LEU A 438 15.83 5.42 -10.19
N GLU A 439 14.59 5.41 -9.70
CA GLU A 439 13.65 4.29 -9.89
C GLU A 439 13.47 3.94 -11.37
N LYS A 440 13.33 4.97 -12.23
CA LYS A 440 13.19 4.81 -13.69
C LYS A 440 14.50 4.48 -14.39
N VAL A 441 15.59 5.20 -14.11
CA VAL A 441 16.89 4.97 -14.79
C VAL A 441 17.56 3.66 -14.38
N CYS A 442 17.20 3.10 -13.22
CA CYS A 442 17.64 1.78 -12.79
C CYS A 442 16.82 0.61 -13.38
N GLN A 443 15.62 0.80 -13.93
CA GLN A 443 14.81 -0.33 -14.46
C GLN A 443 15.57 -1.25 -15.44
N PRO A 444 16.39 -0.75 -16.38
CA PRO A 444 17.18 -1.61 -17.28
C PRO A 444 18.14 -2.56 -16.54
N LEU A 445 18.58 -2.22 -15.32
CA LEU A 445 19.43 -3.06 -14.47
C LEU A 445 18.69 -4.26 -13.85
N TYR A 446 17.35 -4.24 -13.87
CA TYR A 446 16.50 -5.29 -13.29
C TYR A 446 15.82 -6.16 -14.37
N ASN A 447 15.70 -5.67 -15.61
CA ASN A 447 15.07 -6.38 -16.73
C ASN A 447 16.06 -7.19 -17.60
N TYR A 448 17.32 -7.35 -17.13
CA TYR A 448 18.38 -8.15 -17.76
C TYR A 448 18.79 -7.82 -19.22
N ASP A 449 18.26 -6.74 -19.81
CA ASP A 449 18.66 -6.25 -21.12
C ASP A 449 19.97 -5.44 -21.06
N LEU A 450 21.07 -6.09 -21.40
CA LEU A 450 22.41 -5.48 -21.42
C LEU A 450 22.57 -4.35 -22.45
N VAL A 451 21.78 -4.35 -23.54
CA VAL A 451 21.85 -3.32 -24.57
C VAL A 451 21.15 -2.06 -24.05
N SER A 452 19.93 -2.19 -23.54
CA SER A 452 19.23 -1.06 -22.89
C SER A 452 19.97 -0.56 -21.65
N MET A 453 20.60 -1.43 -20.85
CA MET A 453 21.46 -1.03 -19.74
C MET A 453 22.63 -0.16 -20.21
N ALA A 454 23.32 -0.54 -21.29
CA ALA A 454 24.45 0.21 -21.80
C ALA A 454 24.06 1.58 -22.38
N HIS A 455 22.87 1.70 -22.97
CA HIS A 455 22.32 3.00 -23.38
C HIS A 455 21.81 3.83 -22.17
N GLY A 456 21.29 3.16 -21.13
CA GLY A 456 20.79 3.80 -19.91
C GLY A 456 21.86 4.31 -18.95
N ILE A 457 23.11 3.82 -19.04
CA ILE A 457 24.17 4.12 -18.07
C ILE A 457 24.46 5.61 -17.93
N GLN A 458 24.46 6.36 -19.04
CA GLN A 458 24.74 7.79 -19.00
C GLN A 458 23.63 8.54 -18.27
N ASN A 459 22.37 8.11 -18.44
CA ASN A 459 21.23 8.66 -17.72
C ASN A 459 21.31 8.35 -16.22
N LEU A 460 21.79 7.16 -15.85
CA LEU A 460 22.03 6.79 -14.46
C LEU A 460 23.15 7.64 -13.81
N ILE A 461 24.29 7.80 -14.48
CA ILE A 461 25.39 8.66 -14.01
C ILE A 461 24.92 10.12 -13.87
N ASN A 462 24.18 10.63 -14.86
CA ASN A 462 23.64 11.99 -14.82
C ASN A 462 22.63 12.18 -13.67
N ALA A 463 21.77 11.19 -13.41
CA ALA A 463 20.85 11.21 -12.28
C ALA A 463 21.59 11.21 -10.94
N ILE A 464 22.61 10.36 -10.76
CA ILE A 464 23.42 10.34 -9.53
C ILE A 464 24.17 11.66 -9.33
N ARG A 465 24.73 12.24 -10.41
CA ARG A 465 25.37 13.57 -10.37
C ARG A 465 24.38 14.68 -9.96
N MET A 466 23.16 14.65 -10.47
CA MET A 466 22.09 15.59 -10.08
C MET A 466 21.73 15.42 -8.59
N ILE A 467 21.64 14.19 -8.08
CA ILE A 467 21.40 13.95 -6.64
C ILE A 467 22.55 14.52 -5.81
N HIS A 468 23.80 14.29 -6.20
CA HIS A 468 24.97 14.85 -5.51
C HIS A 468 24.99 16.38 -5.51
N SER A 469 24.61 17.03 -6.62
CA SER A 469 24.67 18.49 -6.73
C SER A 469 23.48 19.23 -6.10
N VAL A 470 22.30 18.60 -6.00
CA VAL A 470 21.06 19.28 -5.58
C VAL A 470 20.46 18.74 -4.27
N SER A 471 20.68 17.47 -3.91
CA SER A 471 20.16 16.96 -2.62
C SER A 471 20.86 17.63 -1.46
N ARG A 472 20.09 18.05 -0.46
CA ARG A 472 20.62 18.68 0.75
C ARG A 472 21.18 17.67 1.75
N TYR A 473 20.67 16.44 1.70
CA TYR A 473 20.90 15.42 2.72
C TYR A 473 21.58 14.16 2.18
N TYR A 474 21.39 13.83 0.90
CA TYR A 474 21.97 12.63 0.27
C TYR A 474 23.34 12.88 -0.40
N ASN A 475 23.81 14.12 -0.43
CA ASN A 475 25.00 14.55 -1.16
C ASN A 475 26.36 14.21 -0.51
N THR A 476 26.40 13.37 0.54
CA THR A 476 27.69 13.03 1.17
C THR A 476 28.46 11.99 0.36
N SER A 477 29.79 12.08 0.36
CA SER A 477 30.67 11.14 -0.36
C SER A 477 30.47 9.69 0.08
N GLU A 478 30.11 9.46 1.35
CA GLU A 478 29.76 8.14 1.89
C GLU A 478 28.49 7.58 1.24
N ARG A 479 27.41 8.38 1.17
CA ARG A 479 26.14 7.99 0.54
C ARG A 479 26.29 7.76 -0.96
N MET A 480 27.06 8.61 -1.64
CA MET A 480 27.45 8.40 -3.04
C MET A 480 28.21 7.08 -3.22
N THR A 481 29.23 6.82 -2.41
CA THR A 481 30.03 5.59 -2.49
C THR A 481 29.17 4.34 -2.28
N SER A 482 28.31 4.34 -1.25
CA SER A 482 27.36 3.26 -1.00
C SER A 482 26.41 3.03 -2.19
N LEU A 483 25.85 4.10 -2.75
CA LEU A 483 24.97 4.01 -3.92
C LEU A 483 25.70 3.47 -5.16
N PHE A 484 26.94 3.89 -5.42
CA PHE A 484 27.74 3.39 -6.53
C PHE A 484 28.11 1.90 -6.38
N ILE A 485 28.40 1.44 -5.16
CA ILE A 485 28.58 0.01 -4.86
C ILE A 485 27.30 -0.76 -5.19
N LYS A 486 26.13 -0.29 -4.70
CA LYS A 486 24.83 -0.92 -4.97
C LYS A 486 24.50 -0.99 -6.48
N VAL A 487 24.75 0.08 -7.23
CA VAL A 487 24.61 0.10 -8.69
C VAL A 487 25.52 -0.95 -9.34
N THR A 488 26.79 -0.99 -8.94
CA THR A 488 27.77 -1.96 -9.45
C THR A 488 27.35 -3.41 -9.18
N ASN A 489 26.88 -3.70 -7.98
CA ASN A 489 26.36 -5.02 -7.60
C ASN A 489 25.17 -5.44 -8.46
N GLN A 490 24.22 -4.51 -8.70
CA GLN A 490 23.08 -4.78 -9.57
C GLN A 490 23.49 -5.02 -11.03
N MET A 491 24.47 -4.30 -11.56
CA MET A 491 25.02 -4.52 -12.91
C MET A 491 25.68 -5.90 -13.04
N VAL A 492 26.47 -6.32 -12.05
CA VAL A 492 27.08 -7.66 -12.02
C VAL A 492 25.99 -8.74 -11.97
N THR A 493 24.95 -8.55 -11.15
CA THR A 493 23.79 -9.44 -11.08
C THR A 493 23.04 -9.52 -12.41
N ALA A 494 22.84 -8.39 -13.09
CA ALA A 494 22.17 -8.34 -14.39
C ALA A 494 22.94 -9.13 -15.46
N CYS A 495 24.27 -9.00 -15.52
CA CYS A 495 25.09 -9.75 -16.46
C CYS A 495 25.18 -11.24 -16.13
N LYS A 496 25.23 -11.60 -14.84
CA LYS A 496 25.13 -13.01 -14.41
C LYS A 496 23.82 -13.63 -14.90
N ALA A 497 22.69 -12.93 -14.73
CA ALA A 497 21.39 -13.36 -15.22
C ALA A 497 21.33 -13.47 -16.75
N TYR A 498 21.86 -12.48 -17.50
CA TYR A 498 21.93 -12.55 -18.97
C TYR A 498 22.75 -13.75 -19.47
N ILE A 499 23.88 -14.05 -18.82
CA ILE A 499 24.70 -15.22 -19.16
C ILE A 499 23.93 -16.53 -18.91
N THR A 500 23.14 -16.60 -17.84
CA THR A 500 22.37 -17.80 -17.44
C THR A 500 20.92 -17.86 -17.93
N ASP A 501 20.54 -17.00 -18.90
CA ASP A 501 19.15 -16.88 -19.39
C ASP A 501 18.13 -16.69 -18.25
N GLY A 502 18.37 -15.74 -17.33
CA GLY A 502 17.53 -15.54 -16.14
C GLY A 502 17.64 -16.65 -15.08
N GLY A 503 18.65 -17.52 -15.19
CA GLY A 503 18.85 -18.68 -14.32
C GLY A 503 18.27 -19.99 -14.85
N PHE A 504 17.67 -20.00 -16.04
CA PHE A 504 17.12 -21.21 -16.66
C PHE A 504 18.18 -22.14 -17.27
N SER A 505 19.36 -21.60 -17.63
CA SER A 505 20.46 -22.36 -18.24
C SER A 505 21.74 -22.20 -17.42
N ARG A 506 22.36 -23.27 -16.93
CA ARG A 506 23.70 -23.14 -16.35
C ARG A 506 24.74 -22.87 -17.44
N VAL A 507 25.85 -22.26 -17.06
CA VAL A 507 26.92 -21.85 -18.01
C VAL A 507 27.50 -23.04 -18.78
N TRP A 508 27.56 -24.21 -18.15
CA TRP A 508 28.06 -25.47 -18.73
C TRP A 508 26.99 -26.29 -19.47
N GLU A 509 25.73 -25.84 -19.50
CA GLU A 509 24.62 -26.48 -20.22
C GLU A 509 24.33 -25.78 -21.57
N GLN A 510 25.05 -24.70 -21.87
CA GLN A 510 24.93 -23.91 -23.10
C GLN A 510 26.13 -24.14 -24.02
N ASP A 511 25.94 -23.93 -25.33
CA ASP A 511 27.02 -24.01 -26.32
C ASP A 511 28.14 -23.00 -26.02
N THR A 512 29.38 -23.48 -25.94
CA THR A 512 30.59 -22.67 -25.71
C THR A 512 30.67 -21.38 -26.54
N PRO A 513 30.44 -21.36 -27.88
CA PRO A 513 30.45 -20.12 -28.65
C PRO A 513 29.33 -19.13 -28.25
N THR A 514 28.16 -19.63 -27.83
CA THR A 514 27.05 -18.79 -27.34
C THR A 514 27.41 -18.15 -26.01
N VAL A 515 27.98 -18.93 -25.08
CA VAL A 515 28.45 -18.45 -23.77
C VAL A 515 29.57 -17.41 -23.95
N LEU A 516 30.57 -17.69 -24.78
CA LEU A 516 31.65 -16.74 -25.07
C LEU A 516 31.12 -15.41 -25.64
N LYS A 517 30.15 -15.47 -26.55
CA LYS A 517 29.48 -14.27 -27.08
C LYS A 517 28.73 -13.50 -25.99
N LYS A 518 27.97 -14.19 -25.12
CA LYS A 518 27.29 -13.57 -23.97
C LYS A 518 28.26 -12.93 -22.99
N ILE A 519 29.40 -13.56 -22.70
CA ILE A 519 30.47 -13.02 -21.84
C ILE A 519 31.12 -11.80 -22.49
N GLN A 520 31.44 -11.82 -23.78
CA GLN A 520 31.98 -10.65 -24.50
C GLN A 520 31.02 -9.45 -24.46
N VAL A 521 29.72 -9.70 -24.66
CA VAL A 521 28.66 -8.69 -24.51
C VAL A 521 28.64 -8.15 -23.07
N GLY A 522 28.60 -9.02 -22.05
CA GLY A 522 28.66 -8.64 -20.65
C GLY A 522 29.89 -7.80 -20.30
N MET A 523 31.09 -8.22 -20.70
CA MET A 523 32.33 -7.47 -20.46
C MET A 523 32.30 -6.09 -21.11
N LYS A 524 31.85 -5.99 -22.37
CA LYS A 524 31.73 -4.71 -23.09
C LYS A 524 30.74 -3.75 -22.41
N HIS A 525 29.63 -4.26 -21.89
CA HIS A 525 28.57 -3.46 -21.28
C HIS A 525 28.70 -3.31 -19.74
N ILE A 526 29.71 -3.90 -19.11
CA ILE A 526 30.09 -3.64 -17.70
C ILE A 526 31.34 -2.75 -17.61
N ILE A 527 32.45 -3.15 -18.25
CA ILE A 527 33.78 -2.61 -17.89
C ILE A 527 33.91 -1.13 -18.25
N LEU A 528 33.39 -0.73 -19.42
CA LEU A 528 33.36 0.68 -19.85
C LEU A 528 32.50 1.55 -18.91
N PRO A 529 31.23 1.18 -18.63
CA PRO A 529 30.43 1.78 -17.56
C PRO A 529 31.09 1.87 -16.18
N LEU A 530 31.68 0.79 -15.67
CA LEU A 530 32.31 0.80 -14.34
C LEU A 530 33.54 1.73 -14.30
N SER A 531 34.28 1.84 -15.41
CA SER A 531 35.37 2.81 -15.55
C SER A 531 34.86 4.26 -15.51
N GLN A 532 33.73 4.56 -16.18
CA GLN A 532 33.09 5.88 -16.12
C GLN A 532 32.52 6.20 -14.73
N LEU A 533 31.90 5.22 -14.07
CA LEU A 533 31.41 5.32 -12.69
C LEU A 533 32.57 5.60 -11.73
N ALA A 534 33.63 4.78 -11.75
CA ALA A 534 34.80 4.95 -10.89
C ALA A 534 35.49 6.32 -11.09
N SER A 535 35.66 6.76 -12.34
CA SER A 535 36.19 8.10 -12.66
C SER A 535 35.33 9.23 -12.08
N THR A 536 34.00 9.06 -12.11
CA THR A 536 33.05 9.99 -11.48
C THR A 536 33.21 10.01 -9.95
N VAL A 537 33.33 8.85 -9.29
CA VAL A 537 33.52 8.77 -7.83
C VAL A 537 34.81 9.45 -7.39
N CYS A 538 35.92 9.21 -8.10
CA CYS A 538 37.22 9.82 -7.80
C CYS A 538 37.19 11.34 -7.96
N SER A 539 36.50 11.86 -8.99
CA SER A 539 36.39 13.31 -9.24
C SER A 539 35.38 14.03 -8.34
N SER A 540 34.46 13.32 -7.68
CA SER A 540 33.59 13.87 -6.62
C SER A 540 34.16 13.71 -5.19
N SER A 541 35.36 13.14 -5.06
CA SER A 541 36.06 12.95 -3.77
C SER A 541 37.26 13.89 -3.58
N SER A 542 37.38 14.91 -4.45
CA SER A 542 38.38 15.98 -4.45
C SER A 542 37.68 17.34 -4.41
#